data_AF-A0A527HQJ1-F1
#
_entry.id   AF-A0A527HQJ1-F1
#
_cell.length_a   1.000
_cell.length_b   1.000
_cell.length_c   1.000
_cell.angle_alpha   90.00
_cell.angle_beta   90.00
_cell.angle_gamma   90.00
#
_symmetry.space_group_name_H-M   'P 1'
#
loop_
_entity.id
_entity.type
_entity.pdbx_description
1 polymer ?
#
loop_
_entity_poly.entity_id
_entity_poly.type
_entity_poly.pdbx_seq_one_letter_code
_entity_poly.pdbx_strand_id
1 'polypeptide(L)'
;ILLYLAEKTGLLMPIDAARRYETIQWVFFQMASVGPMFGQVGFFHKFAGRQIADKRPLERYRDESKRLLGVLDGRLKGRKWIMGNDYTIADISLLGWVRNLIGFYEARELVGFDDFVNVSTWLERGLARPAVQKGLTIPAKG
;
A
#
# COMPACT_ATOMS: atom_id res chain seq x y z
N ILE A 1 6.26 6.87 13.21
CA ILE A 1 4.97 6.92 13.96
C ILE A 1 4.42 5.51 14.20
N LEU A 2 4.09 4.71 13.16
CA LEU A 2 3.50 3.38 13.35
C LEU A 2 4.33 2.44 14.26
N LEU A 3 5.65 2.41 14.07
CA LEU A 3 6.60 1.66 14.92
C LEU A 3 6.43 2.02 16.41
N TYR A 4 6.50 3.30 16.73
CA TYR A 4 6.34 3.81 18.08
C TYR A 4 4.99 3.44 18.70
N LEU A 5 3.88 3.59 17.96
CA LEU A 5 2.55 3.26 18.48
C LEU A 5 2.38 1.77 18.77
N ALA A 6 2.93 0.91 17.90
CA ALA A 6 2.94 -0.53 18.11
C ALA A 6 3.75 -0.91 19.36
N GLU A 7 4.94 -0.33 19.54
CA GLU A 7 5.75 -0.55 20.75
C GLU A 7 5.09 -0.04 22.02
N LYS A 8 4.54 1.19 21.98
CA LYS A 8 3.89 1.81 23.13
C LYS A 8 2.72 0.99 23.66
N THR A 9 2.01 0.29 22.77
CA THR A 9 0.78 -0.42 23.10
C THR A 9 0.95 -1.94 23.16
N GLY A 10 2.05 -2.48 22.63
CA GLY A 10 2.23 -3.91 22.43
C GLY A 10 1.27 -4.51 21.39
N LEU A 11 0.67 -3.69 20.52
CA LEU A 11 -0.33 -4.11 19.54
C LEU A 11 0.20 -4.02 18.11
N LEU A 12 -0.40 -4.81 17.21
CA LEU A 12 -0.22 -4.71 15.75
C LEU A 12 1.23 -4.95 15.26
N MET A 13 2.03 -5.64 16.07
CA MET A 13 3.37 -6.08 15.73
C MET A 13 3.70 -7.35 16.51
N PRO A 14 4.33 -8.36 15.90
CA PRO A 14 4.80 -9.54 16.61
C PRO A 14 5.79 -9.18 17.73
N ILE A 15 5.74 -9.95 18.82
CA ILE A 15 6.66 -9.81 19.96
C ILE A 15 7.98 -10.53 19.67
N ASP A 16 7.94 -11.64 18.94
CA ASP A 16 9.16 -12.37 18.58
C ASP A 16 10.06 -11.51 17.69
N ALA A 17 11.37 -11.56 17.94
CA ALA A 17 12.32 -10.65 17.31
C ALA A 17 12.37 -10.81 15.79
N ALA A 18 12.33 -12.04 15.28
CA ALA A 18 12.45 -12.31 13.86
C ALA A 18 11.26 -11.73 13.06
N ARG A 19 10.03 -12.01 13.47
CA ARG A 19 8.81 -11.52 12.82
C ARG A 19 8.59 -10.04 13.09
N ARG A 20 9.07 -9.52 14.22
CA ARG A 20 9.14 -8.07 14.47
C ARG A 20 10.00 -7.40 13.40
N TYR A 21 11.25 -7.83 13.20
CA TYR A 21 12.12 -7.23 12.18
C TYR A 21 11.60 -7.47 10.75
N GLU A 22 10.97 -8.61 10.47
CA GLU A 22 10.29 -8.84 9.19
C GLU A 22 9.12 -7.85 8.99
N THR A 23 8.32 -7.57 10.03
CA THR A 23 7.27 -6.55 9.96
C THR A 23 7.85 -5.17 9.66
N ILE A 24 8.96 -4.81 10.32
CA ILE A 24 9.68 -3.55 10.09
C ILE A 24 10.19 -3.48 8.65
N GLN A 25 10.75 -4.57 8.12
CA GLN A 25 11.19 -4.66 6.72
C GLN A 25 10.06 -4.33 5.74
N TRP A 26 8.85 -4.86 5.96
CA TRP A 26 7.70 -4.55 5.11
C TRP A 26 7.22 -3.10 5.25
N VAL A 27 7.32 -2.50 6.43
CA VAL A 27 7.10 -1.05 6.61
C VAL A 27 8.13 -0.25 5.82
N PHE A 28 9.41 -0.64 5.83
CA PHE A 28 10.44 0.04 5.02
C PHE A 28 10.26 -0.16 3.52
N PHE A 29 9.84 -1.35 3.07
CA PHE A 29 9.45 -1.59 1.68
C PHE A 29 8.35 -0.60 1.25
N GLN A 30 7.34 -0.40 2.08
CA GLN A 30 6.31 0.60 1.82
C GLN A 30 6.88 2.02 1.74
N MET A 31 7.67 2.42 2.74
CA MET A 31 8.19 3.79 2.87
C MET A 31 9.16 4.16 1.76
N ALA A 32 10.04 3.25 1.36
CA ALA A 32 11.09 3.52 0.38
C ALA A 32 10.67 3.25 -1.06
N SER A 33 9.67 2.39 -1.28
CA SER A 33 9.27 1.96 -2.63
C SER A 33 7.83 2.32 -2.96
N VAL A 34 6.86 1.73 -2.26
CA VAL A 34 5.43 1.85 -2.62
C VAL A 34 4.95 3.29 -2.59
N GLY A 35 5.17 3.99 -1.47
CA GLY A 35 4.71 5.38 -1.33
C GLY A 35 5.31 6.31 -2.38
N PRO A 36 6.65 6.40 -2.50
CA PRO A 36 7.31 7.23 -3.49
C PRO A 36 6.87 6.90 -4.93
N MET A 37 6.87 5.62 -5.32
CA MET A 37 6.60 5.25 -6.71
C MET A 37 5.12 5.44 -7.10
N PHE A 38 4.19 5.10 -6.21
CA PHE A 38 2.76 5.32 -6.47
C PHE A 38 2.43 6.83 -6.49
N GLY A 39 3.09 7.61 -5.65
CA GLY A 39 3.00 9.08 -5.67
C GLY A 39 3.39 9.66 -7.03
N GLN A 40 4.47 9.14 -7.64
CA GLN A 40 4.89 9.59 -8.97
C GLN A 40 3.89 9.18 -10.06
N VAL A 41 3.28 7.99 -9.99
CA VAL A 41 2.14 7.65 -10.86
C VAL A 41 1.04 8.70 -10.72
N GLY A 42 0.63 9.04 -9.50
CA GLY A 42 -0.37 10.07 -9.27
C GLY A 42 -0.02 11.41 -9.93
N PHE A 43 1.23 11.85 -9.82
CA PHE A 43 1.68 13.11 -10.43
C PHE A 43 1.60 13.09 -11.96
N PHE A 44 2.15 12.06 -12.60
CA PHE A 44 2.24 11.98 -14.07
C PHE A 44 0.97 11.48 -14.75
N HIS A 45 0.06 10.84 -14.01
CA HIS A 45 -1.22 10.35 -14.53
C HIS A 45 -2.37 11.31 -14.23
N LYS A 46 -2.50 11.75 -12.98
CA LYS A 46 -3.67 12.51 -12.51
C LYS A 46 -3.43 14.01 -12.36
N PHE A 47 -2.26 14.44 -11.91
CA PHE A 47 -2.00 15.86 -11.63
C PHE A 47 -1.28 16.57 -12.78
N ALA A 48 -0.54 17.64 -12.47
CA ALA A 48 0.08 18.52 -13.45
C ALA A 48 0.99 17.77 -14.44
N GLY A 49 1.66 16.69 -14.00
CA GLY A 49 2.50 15.86 -14.85
C GLY A 49 1.75 15.22 -16.02
N ARG A 50 0.41 15.08 -15.96
CA ARG A 50 -0.40 14.55 -17.06
C ARG A 50 -0.34 15.40 -18.33
N GLN A 51 -0.07 16.70 -18.19
CA GLN A 51 0.03 17.65 -19.30
C GLN A 51 1.35 17.55 -20.06
N ILE A 52 2.36 16.87 -19.48
CA ILE A 52 3.63 16.62 -20.16
C ILE A 52 3.36 15.70 -21.35
N ALA A 53 3.75 16.15 -22.54
CA ALA A 53 3.53 15.42 -23.79
C ALA A 53 4.30 14.10 -23.83
N ASP A 54 5.55 14.11 -23.36
CA ASP A 54 6.38 12.93 -23.22
C ASP A 54 5.87 12.01 -22.09
N LYS A 55 5.45 10.79 -22.45
CA LYS A 55 4.90 9.80 -21.52
C LYS A 55 5.93 8.86 -20.91
N ARG A 56 7.20 8.93 -21.31
CA ARG A 56 8.28 8.08 -20.74
C ARG A 56 8.35 8.15 -19.20
N PRO A 57 8.17 9.31 -18.53
CA PRO A 57 8.09 9.35 -17.07
C PRO A 57 6.91 8.54 -16.51
N LEU A 58 5.71 8.71 -17.09
CA LEU A 58 4.53 7.96 -16.66
C LEU A 58 4.73 6.46 -16.84
N GLU A 59 5.24 6.03 -18.00
CA GLU A 59 5.52 4.63 -18.30
C GLU A 59 6.49 4.01 -17.29
N ARG A 60 7.57 4.73 -16.95
CA ARG A 60 8.53 4.31 -15.92
C ARG A 60 7.83 4.04 -14.58
N TYR A 61 7.02 4.98 -14.10
CA TYR A 61 6.37 4.82 -12.78
C TYR A 61 5.22 3.83 -12.80
N ARG A 62 4.51 3.70 -13.94
CA ARG A 62 3.53 2.63 -14.17
C ARG A 62 4.22 1.28 -14.02
N ASP A 63 5.30 1.04 -14.75
CA ASP A 63 5.96 -0.27 -14.79
C ASP A 63 6.57 -0.65 -13.44
N GLU A 64 7.17 0.32 -12.74
CA GLU A 64 7.63 0.10 -11.37
C GLU A 64 6.47 -0.17 -10.40
N SER A 65 5.33 0.54 -10.54
CA SER A 65 4.16 0.28 -9.70
C SER A 65 3.57 -1.11 -9.94
N LYS A 66 3.55 -1.58 -11.20
CA LYS A 66 3.17 -2.97 -11.54
C LYS A 66 4.11 -3.98 -10.91
N ARG A 67 5.42 -3.73 -10.95
CA ARG A 67 6.42 -4.60 -10.29
C ARG A 67 6.18 -4.68 -8.78
N LEU A 68 5.92 -3.54 -8.13
CA LEU A 68 5.65 -3.48 -6.69
C LEU A 68 4.34 -4.18 -6.31
N LEU A 69 3.29 -4.03 -7.12
CA LEU A 69 2.05 -4.82 -6.97
C LEU A 69 2.32 -6.32 -7.09
N GLY A 70 3.18 -6.74 -8.03
CA GLY A 70 3.59 -8.14 -8.16
C GLY A 70 4.34 -8.67 -6.93
N VAL A 71 5.20 -7.86 -6.31
CA VAL A 71 5.86 -8.23 -5.03
C VAL A 71 4.83 -8.41 -3.92
N LEU A 72 3.86 -7.51 -3.81
CA LEU A 72 2.78 -7.61 -2.83
C LEU A 72 1.90 -8.83 -3.08
N ASP A 73 1.52 -9.09 -4.33
CA ASP A 73 0.67 -10.22 -4.70
C ASP A 73 1.35 -11.56 -4.39
N GLY A 74 2.62 -11.70 -4.78
CA GLY A 74 3.44 -12.87 -4.44
C GLY A 74 3.60 -13.05 -2.93
N ARG A 75 3.77 -11.95 -2.17
CA ARG A 75 3.80 -12.01 -0.70
C ARG A 75 2.46 -12.45 -0.13
N LEU A 76 1.35 -11.99 -0.68
CA LEU A 76 0.01 -12.29 -0.17
C LEU A 76 -0.52 -13.66 -0.60
N LYS A 77 0.14 -14.34 -1.55
CA LYS A 77 -0.21 -15.72 -1.93
C LYS A 77 -0.23 -16.63 -0.70
N GLY A 78 -1.40 -17.18 -0.39
CA GLY A 78 -1.63 -18.06 0.76
C GLY A 78 -1.57 -17.36 2.13
N ARG A 79 -1.60 -16.02 2.18
CA ARG A 79 -1.57 -15.24 3.43
C ARG A 79 -2.81 -14.36 3.55
N LYS A 80 -3.29 -14.18 4.77
CA LYS A 80 -4.43 -13.29 5.07
C LYS A 80 -4.00 -11.81 5.08
N TRP A 81 -2.80 -11.57 5.58
CA TRP A 81 -2.14 -10.28 5.76
C TRP A 81 -0.67 -10.39 5.39
N ILE A 82 0.05 -9.27 5.33
CA ILE A 82 1.48 -9.27 4.98
C ILE A 82 2.30 -10.17 5.91
N MET A 83 1.92 -10.26 7.18
CA MET A 83 2.58 -11.09 8.19
C MET A 83 1.89 -12.44 8.45
N GLY A 84 1.23 -13.01 7.43
CA GLY A 84 0.57 -14.31 7.52
C GLY A 84 -0.88 -14.16 7.99
N ASN A 85 -1.17 -14.61 9.21
CA ASN A 85 -2.50 -14.51 9.82
C ASN A 85 -2.69 -13.24 10.65
N ASP A 86 -1.59 -12.55 10.98
CA ASP A 86 -1.58 -11.39 11.87
C ASP A 86 -1.69 -10.09 11.09
N TYR A 87 -2.69 -9.27 11.43
CA TYR A 87 -2.83 -7.91 10.91
C TYR A 87 -1.87 -7.00 11.66
N THR A 88 -0.95 -6.35 10.94
CA THR A 88 0.13 -5.58 11.56
C THR A 88 0.23 -4.17 11.00
N ILE A 89 1.16 -3.38 11.53
CA ILE A 89 1.48 -2.07 10.98
C ILE A 89 1.99 -2.11 9.53
N ALA A 90 2.46 -3.27 9.03
CA ALA A 90 2.82 -3.42 7.62
C ALA A 90 1.58 -3.30 6.72
N ASP A 91 0.45 -3.89 7.12
CA ASP A 91 -0.81 -3.76 6.37
C ASP A 91 -1.33 -2.31 6.45
N ILE A 92 -1.29 -1.71 7.65
CA ILE A 92 -1.74 -0.33 7.88
C ILE A 92 -0.98 0.66 7.00
N SER A 93 0.35 0.48 6.86
CA SER A 93 1.17 1.38 6.05
C SER A 93 0.88 1.27 4.55
N LEU A 94 0.43 0.11 4.08
CA LEU A 94 0.22 -0.19 2.66
C LEU A 94 -1.22 0.07 2.18
N LEU A 95 -2.24 -0.22 2.99
CA LEU A 95 -3.66 -0.17 2.57
C LEU A 95 -4.05 1.18 1.97
N GLY A 96 -3.63 2.28 2.62
CA GLY A 96 -3.92 3.63 2.15
C GLY A 96 -3.34 3.92 0.76
N TRP A 97 -2.13 3.44 0.49
CA TRP A 97 -1.46 3.65 -0.79
C TRP A 97 -2.09 2.86 -1.94
N VAL A 98 -2.42 1.58 -1.71
CA VAL A 98 -3.08 0.77 -2.74
C VAL A 98 -4.48 1.30 -3.03
N ARG A 99 -5.27 1.62 -2.00
CA ARG A 99 -6.58 2.29 -2.15
C ARG A 99 -6.45 3.59 -2.95
N ASN A 100 -5.46 4.40 -2.61
CA ASN A 100 -5.25 5.69 -3.26
C ASN A 100 -4.87 5.53 -4.74
N LEU A 101 -3.99 4.58 -5.07
CA LEU A 101 -3.56 4.32 -6.44
C LEU A 101 -4.75 3.98 -7.37
N ILE A 102 -5.60 3.05 -6.96
CA ILE A 102 -6.71 2.57 -7.81
C ILE A 102 -7.97 3.43 -7.72
N GLY A 103 -8.12 4.20 -6.64
CA GLY A 103 -9.26 5.09 -6.41
C GLY A 103 -8.91 6.52 -6.78
N PHE A 104 -8.34 7.26 -5.84
CA PHE A 104 -8.12 8.69 -6.02
C PHE A 104 -7.12 9.01 -7.13
N TYR A 105 -6.13 8.18 -7.43
CA TYR A 105 -5.24 8.41 -8.59
C TYR A 105 -5.80 7.86 -9.91
N GLU A 106 -6.93 7.17 -9.91
CA GLU A 106 -7.57 6.64 -11.13
C GLU A 106 -6.63 5.77 -11.98
N ALA A 107 -5.72 5.05 -11.34
CA ALA A 107 -4.69 4.26 -12.02
C ALA A 107 -4.99 2.75 -12.08
N ARG A 108 -6.22 2.31 -11.76
CA ARG A 108 -6.61 0.88 -11.71
C ARG A 108 -6.27 0.15 -13.01
N GLU A 109 -6.76 0.67 -14.14
CA GLU A 109 -6.53 0.10 -15.47
C GLU A 109 -5.07 0.28 -15.90
N LEU A 110 -4.50 1.46 -15.64
CA LEU A 110 -3.12 1.80 -16.01
C LEU A 110 -2.11 0.77 -15.49
N VAL A 111 -2.30 0.29 -14.25
CA VAL A 111 -1.41 -0.69 -13.63
C VAL A 111 -1.90 -2.13 -13.80
N GLY A 112 -3.03 -2.38 -14.47
CA GLY A 112 -3.62 -3.72 -14.59
C GLY A 112 -3.94 -4.33 -13.22
N PHE A 113 -4.53 -3.55 -12.32
CA PHE A 113 -4.72 -3.96 -10.91
C PHE A 113 -5.48 -5.28 -10.77
N ASP A 114 -6.40 -5.57 -11.69
CA ASP A 114 -7.26 -6.75 -11.65
C ASP A 114 -6.53 -8.07 -11.89
N ASP A 115 -5.28 -8.02 -12.38
CA ASP A 115 -4.42 -9.20 -12.49
C ASP A 115 -3.84 -9.64 -11.12
N PHE A 116 -3.88 -8.77 -10.10
CA PHE A 116 -3.30 -9.01 -8.77
C PHE A 116 -4.36 -9.42 -7.74
N VAL A 117 -4.89 -10.64 -7.92
CA VAL A 117 -6.03 -11.17 -7.14
C VAL A 117 -5.77 -11.21 -5.63
N ASN A 118 -4.55 -11.54 -5.19
CA ASN A 118 -4.23 -11.59 -3.76
C ASN A 118 -4.21 -10.19 -3.16
N VAL A 119 -3.70 -9.19 -3.91
CA VAL A 119 -3.74 -7.78 -3.49
C VAL A 119 -5.17 -7.26 -3.43
N SER A 120 -6.01 -7.54 -4.43
CA SER A 120 -7.42 -7.11 -4.42
C SER A 120 -8.16 -7.66 -3.20
N THR A 121 -8.04 -8.97 -2.96
CA THR A 121 -8.69 -9.64 -1.81
C THR A 121 -8.18 -9.11 -0.47
N TRP A 122 -6.88 -8.87 -0.33
CA TRP A 122 -6.29 -8.26 0.86
C TRP A 122 -6.79 -6.83 1.08
N LEU A 123 -6.88 -6.03 0.01
CA LEU A 123 -7.35 -4.66 0.07
C LEU A 123 -8.80 -4.60 0.51
N GLU A 124 -9.69 -5.38 -0.11
CA GLU A 124 -11.10 -5.47 0.26
C GLU A 124 -11.27 -5.84 1.74
N ARG A 125 -10.56 -6.86 2.21
CA ARG A 125 -10.56 -7.29 3.61
C ARG A 125 -10.08 -6.18 4.55
N GLY A 126 -9.04 -5.45 4.17
CA GLY A 126 -8.51 -4.33 4.95
C GLY A 126 -9.50 -3.16 5.01
N LEU A 127 -10.10 -2.80 3.88
CA LEU A 127 -11.09 -1.73 3.78
C LEU A 127 -12.40 -2.07 4.49
N ALA A 128 -12.78 -3.34 4.60
CA ALA A 128 -13.96 -3.74 5.37
C ALA A 128 -13.82 -3.51 6.89
N ARG A 129 -12.63 -3.20 7.42
CA ARG A 129 -12.39 -3.01 8.85
C ARG A 129 -12.99 -1.68 9.33
N PRO A 130 -13.83 -1.65 10.38
CA PRO A 130 -14.42 -0.40 10.90
C PRO A 130 -13.38 0.65 11.30
N ALA A 131 -12.26 0.24 11.90
CA ALA A 131 -11.18 1.14 12.28
C ALA A 131 -10.47 1.78 11.07
N VAL A 132 -10.36 1.05 9.95
CA VAL A 132 -9.79 1.59 8.70
C VAL A 132 -10.73 2.61 8.11
N GLN A 133 -12.03 2.29 8.02
CA GLN A 133 -13.05 3.23 7.53
C GLN A 133 -13.07 4.53 8.34
N LYS A 134 -13.04 4.43 9.68
CA LYS A 134 -12.95 5.60 10.56
C LYS A 134 -11.65 6.39 10.33
N GLY A 135 -10.52 5.71 10.19
CA GLY A 135 -9.22 6.37 9.96
C GLY A 135 -9.15 7.12 8.63
N LEU A 136 -9.82 6.62 7.58
CA LEU A 136 -9.83 7.24 6.24
C LEU A 136 -10.55 8.60 6.20
N THR A 137 -11.36 8.92 7.19
CA THR A 137 -12.13 10.17 7.28
C THR A 137 -11.60 11.12 8.37
N ILE A 138 -10.41 10.85 8.92
CA ILE A 138 -9.79 11.63 9.99
C ILE A 138 -8.47 12.24 9.51
N PRO A 139 -8.21 13.54 9.77
CA PRO A 139 -9.15 14.50 10.34
C PRO A 139 -10.32 14.78 9.39
N ALA A 140 -11.45 15.26 9.92
CA ALA A 140 -12.56 15.70 9.10
C ALA A 140 -12.07 16.82 8.17
N LYS A 141 -12.50 16.80 6.90
CA LYS A 141 -12.32 17.94 6.01
C LYS A 141 -13.19 19.08 6.57
N GLY A 142 -12.54 20.20 6.91
CA GLY A 142 -13.23 21.41 7.36
C GLY A 142 -14.06 22.05 6.28
#